data_AF-A0A2M9N381-F1
#
_entry.id   AF-A0A2M9N381-F1
#
_cell.length_a   1.000
_cell.length_b   1.000
_cell.length_c   1.000
_cell.angle_alpha   90.00
_cell.angle_beta   90.00
_cell.angle_gamma   90.00
#
_symmetry.space_group_name_H-M   'P 1'
#
loop_
_entity.id
_entity.type
_entity.pdbx_description
1 polymer ?
#
loop_
_entity_poly.entity_id
_entity_poly.type
_entity_poly.pdbx_seq_one_letter_code
_entity_poly.pdbx_strand_id
1 'polypeptide(L)'
;MKFGAIMQACRERAGLTQEEMAARLHRTQACISKYENDHKIPDMPTMLRWVEVTGAKEVVVAFLCGMDGLSIMQSIMPFIGG
;
A
#
# COMPACT_ATOMS: atom_id res chain seq x y z
N MET A 1 10.27 1.83 6.82
CA MET A 1 9.65 2.03 5.49
C MET A 1 8.83 3.30 5.54
N LYS A 2 8.84 4.12 4.48
CA LYS A 2 7.91 5.26 4.42
C LYS A 2 6.54 4.79 3.92
N PHE A 3 5.47 5.46 4.34
CA PHE A 3 4.09 5.04 4.08
C PHE A 3 3.74 5.08 2.59
N GLY A 4 4.17 6.13 1.88
CA GLY A 4 3.97 6.28 0.44
C GLY A 4 4.58 5.13 -0.39
N ALA A 5 5.76 4.65 0.00
CA ALA A 5 6.41 3.52 -0.68
C ALA A 5 5.59 2.21 -0.55
N ILE A 6 4.91 2.01 0.58
CA ILE A 6 4.02 0.85 0.76
C ILE A 6 2.80 0.99 -0.15
N MET A 7 2.22 2.19 -0.23
CA MET A 7 1.09 2.46 -1.13
C MET A 7 1.45 2.23 -2.60
N GLN A 8 2.64 2.67 -3.02
CA GLN A 8 3.21 2.43 -4.35
C GLN A 8 3.33 0.93 -4.61
N ALA A 9 3.96 0.17 -3.71
CA ALA A 9 4.13 -1.27 -3.86
C ALA A 9 2.78 -1.99 -3.96
N CYS A 10 1.76 -1.57 -3.20
CA CYS A 10 0.41 -2.13 -3.31
C CYS A 10 -0.22 -1.85 -4.68
N ARG A 11 -0.07 -0.64 -5.21
CA ARG A 11 -0.55 -0.27 -6.56
C ARG A 11 0.13 -1.11 -7.64
N GLU A 12 1.46 -1.21 -7.60
CA GLU A 12 2.24 -1.94 -8.59
C GLU A 12 1.92 -3.44 -8.58
N ARG A 13 1.75 -4.04 -7.38
CA ARG A 13 1.31 -5.43 -7.24
C ARG A 13 -0.11 -5.68 -7.78
N ALA A 14 -0.97 -4.66 -7.76
CA ALA A 14 -2.28 -4.71 -8.38
C ALA A 14 -2.24 -4.49 -9.91
N GLY A 15 -1.04 -4.28 -10.49
CA GLY A 15 -0.85 -4.08 -11.93
C GLY A 15 -1.37 -2.73 -12.45
N LEU A 16 -1.51 -1.72 -11.58
CA LEU A 16 -2.08 -0.43 -11.93
C LEU A 16 -1.01 0.63 -12.17
N THR A 17 -1.19 1.48 -13.18
CA THR A 17 -0.42 2.74 -13.31
C THR A 17 -0.91 3.80 -12.33
N GLN A 18 -0.15 4.88 -12.16
CA GLN A 18 -0.61 5.99 -11.31
C GLN A 18 -1.84 6.70 -11.90
N GLU A 19 -1.95 6.77 -13.23
CA GLU A 19 -3.11 7.30 -13.96
C GLU A 19 -4.36 6.45 -13.75
N GLU A 20 -4.23 5.12 -13.84
CA GLU A 20 -5.35 4.20 -13.59
C GLU A 20 -5.82 4.25 -12.13
N MET A 21 -4.87 4.35 -11.20
CA MET A 21 -5.18 4.54 -9.79
C MET A 21 -5.90 5.88 -9.54
N ALA A 22 -5.42 6.94 -10.18
CA ALA A 22 -6.03 8.26 -10.10
C ALA A 22 -7.48 8.24 -10.62
N ALA A 23 -7.74 7.56 -11.73
CA ALA A 23 -9.07 7.41 -12.29
C ALA A 23 -10.02 6.69 -11.32
N ARG A 24 -9.56 5.60 -10.68
CA ARG A 24 -10.34 4.83 -9.70
C ARG A 24 -10.62 5.60 -8.40
N LEU A 25 -9.75 6.55 -8.03
CA LEU A 25 -9.89 7.38 -6.84
C LEU A 25 -10.56 8.74 -7.11
N HIS A 26 -10.90 9.04 -8.36
CA HIS A 26 -11.35 10.36 -8.80
C HIS A 26 -10.37 11.47 -8.35
N ARG A 27 -9.08 11.26 -8.65
CA ARG A 27 -7.97 12.18 -8.36
C ARG A 27 -7.13 12.39 -9.61
N THR A 28 -6.13 13.26 -9.50
CA THR A 28 -5.10 13.42 -10.55
C THR A 28 -3.93 12.47 -10.31
N GLN A 29 -3.23 12.08 -11.37
CA GLN A 29 -1.99 11.30 -11.25
C GLN A 29 -0.95 11.99 -10.35
N ALA A 30 -0.83 13.32 -10.44
CA ALA A 30 0.04 14.09 -9.56
C ALA A 30 -0.35 13.96 -8.07
N CYS A 31 -1.64 13.77 -7.75
CA CYS A 31 -2.07 13.49 -6.40
C CYS A 31 -1.60 12.11 -5.93
N ILE A 32 -1.69 11.09 -6.80
CA ILE A 32 -1.17 9.74 -6.55
C ILE A 32 0.33 9.77 -6.31
N SER A 33 1.09 10.44 -7.19
CA SER A 33 2.53 10.62 -7.04
C SER A 33 2.89 11.31 -5.72
N LYS A 34 2.14 12.33 -5.29
CA LYS A 34 2.35 12.98 -3.98
C LYS A 34 2.09 12.04 -2.80
N TYR A 35 1.09 11.16 -2.89
CA TYR A 35 0.86 10.15 -1.87
C TYR A 35 2.01 9.13 -1.80
N GLU A 36 2.46 8.64 -2.95
CA GLU A 36 3.53 7.64 -3.05
C GLU A 36 4.91 8.15 -2.61
N ASN A 37 5.15 9.45 -2.72
CA ASN A 37 6.39 10.10 -2.30
C ASN A 37 6.32 10.78 -0.92
N ASP A 38 5.25 10.54 -0.14
CA ASP A 38 5.01 11.16 1.17
C ASP A 38 4.95 12.70 1.17
N HIS A 39 4.74 13.32 0.00
CA HIS A 39 4.54 14.77 -0.14
C HIS A 39 3.12 15.20 0.26
N LYS A 40 2.19 14.24 0.36
CA LYS A 40 0.83 14.45 0.85
C LYS A 40 0.38 13.19 1.57
N ILE A 41 -0.35 13.34 2.66
CA ILE A 41 -0.98 12.22 3.36
C ILE A 41 -2.43 12.07 2.83
N PRO A 42 -2.85 10.88 2.40
CA PRO A 42 -4.25 10.63 2.05
C PRO A 42 -5.13 10.69 3.31
N ASP A 43 -6.34 11.21 3.17
CA ASP A 43 -7.33 11.06 4.23
C ASP A 43 -7.78 9.59 4.35
N MET A 44 -8.40 9.26 5.48
CA MET A 44 -8.85 7.89 5.76
C MET A 44 -9.79 7.33 4.67
N PRO A 45 -10.79 8.08 4.14
CA PRO A 45 -11.61 7.59 3.04
C PRO A 45 -10.81 7.26 1.78
N THR A 46 -9.85 8.11 1.40
CA THR A 46 -8.96 7.86 0.26
C THR A 46 -8.12 6.62 0.50
N MET A 47 -7.61 6.43 1.71
CA MET A 47 -6.84 5.24 2.09
C MET A 47 -7.68 3.96 1.99
N LEU A 48 -8.91 3.97 2.52
CA LEU A 48 -9.81 2.82 2.42
C LEU A 48 -10.10 2.46 0.95
N ARG A 49 -10.40 3.45 0.11
CA ARG A 49 -10.63 3.22 -1.32
C ARG A 49 -9.38 2.70 -2.02
N TRP A 50 -8.19 3.19 -1.65
CA TRP A 50 -6.91 2.70 -2.18
C TRP A 50 -6.72 1.22 -1.88
N VAL A 51 -6.98 0.83 -0.63
CA VAL A 51 -6.87 -0.55 -0.16
C VAL A 51 -7.86 -1.47 -0.86
N GLU A 52 -9.10 -1.02 -1.06
CA GLU A 52 -10.12 -1.76 -1.80
C GLU A 52 -9.73 -1.97 -3.27
N VAL A 53 -9.18 -0.93 -3.92
CA VAL A 53 -8.76 -0.99 -5.33
C VAL A 53 -7.56 -1.93 -5.52
N THR A 54 -6.63 -1.94 -4.57
CA THR A 54 -5.39 -2.73 -4.65
C THR A 54 -5.50 -4.12 -4.04
N GLY A 55 -6.58 -4.42 -3.32
CA GLY A 55 -6.72 -5.68 -2.58
C GLY A 55 -5.68 -5.84 -1.46
N ALA A 56 -5.17 -4.73 -0.90
CA ALA A 56 -4.01 -4.73 0.00
C ALA A 56 -4.39 -4.53 1.48
N LYS A 57 -5.53 -5.07 1.92
CA LYS A 57 -6.09 -4.83 3.27
C LYS A 57 -5.16 -5.34 4.37
N GLU A 58 -4.62 -6.52 4.17
CA GLU A 58 -3.74 -7.23 5.10
C GLU A 58 -2.43 -6.47 5.27
N VAL A 59 -1.89 -5.91 4.18
CA VAL A 59 -0.65 -5.12 4.20
C VAL A 59 -0.84 -3.84 5.01
N VAL A 60 -1.95 -3.13 4.82
CA VAL A 60 -2.24 -1.91 5.58
C VAL A 60 -2.51 -2.19 7.05
N VAL A 61 -3.25 -3.26 7.36
CA VAL A 61 -3.47 -3.67 8.76
C VAL A 61 -2.14 -4.01 9.44
N ALA A 62 -1.28 -4.81 8.79
CA ALA A 62 0.04 -5.15 9.31
C ALA A 62 0.87 -3.89 9.60
N PHE A 63 0.89 -2.93 8.66
CA PHE A 63 1.57 -1.66 8.84
C PHE A 63 1.02 -0.86 10.04
N LEU A 64 -0.30 -0.73 10.17
CA LEU A 64 -0.94 -0.01 11.29
C LEU A 64 -0.71 -0.68 12.65
N CYS A 65 -0.64 -2.01 12.68
CA CYS A 65 -0.31 -2.79 13.87
C CYS A 65 1.19 -2.78 14.19
N GLY A 66 2.02 -2.09 13.41
CA GLY A 66 3.46 -2.03 13.61
C GLY A 66 4.17 -3.36 13.30
N MET A 67 3.52 -4.27 12.58
CA MET A 67 4.14 -5.52 12.15
C MET A 67 5.15 -5.20 11.05
N ASP A 68 6.43 -5.41 11.33
CA ASP A 68 7.45 -5.33 10.30
C ASP A 68 7.49 -6.63 9.46
N GLY A 69 7.80 -6.48 8.17
CA GLY A 69 7.86 -7.62 7.26
C GLY A 69 8.92 -8.66 7.66
N LEU A 70 9.96 -8.25 8.39
CA LEU A 70 11.03 -9.13 8.84
C LEU A 70 10.55 -10.10 9.94
N SER A 71 9.75 -9.62 10.89
CA SER A 71 9.14 -10.40 11.96
C SER A 71 8.16 -11.42 11.39
N ILE A 72 7.39 -11.02 10.37
CA ILE A 72 6.51 -11.94 9.64
C ILE A 72 7.33 -13.02 8.93
N MET A 73 8.37 -12.64 8.19
CA MET A 73 9.25 -13.59 7.49
C MET A 73 9.94 -14.57 8.44
N GLN A 74 10.44 -14.09 9.58
CA GLN A 74 11.05 -14.92 10.61
C GLN A 74 10.04 -15.91 11.22
N SER A 75 8.80 -15.48 11.43
CA SER A 75 7.74 -16.33 11.98
C SER A 75 7.32 -17.46 11.02
N ILE A 76 7.45 -17.25 9.71
CA ILE A 76 7.06 -18.25 8.69
C ILE A 76 8.25 -19.15 8.31
N MET A 77 9.50 -18.71 8.54
CA MET A 77 10.73 -19.44 8.20
C MET A 77 10.76 -20.91 8.69
N PRO A 78 10.29 -21.26 9.91
CA PRO A 78 10.24 -22.65 10.38
C PRO A 78 9.31 -23.56 9.56
N PHE A 79 8.35 -23.00 8.83
CA PHE A 79 7.36 -23.75 8.05
C PHE A 79 7.80 -23.98 6.59
N ILE A 80 8.86 -23.32 6.12
CA ILE A 80 9.37 -23.43 4.75
C ILE A 80 10.50 -24.48 4.64
N GLY A 81 11.13 -24.84 5.75
CA GLY A 81 12.26 -25.79 5.80
C GLY A 81 11.90 -27.23 6.18
N GLY A 82 10.63 -27.62 6.08
CA GLY A 82 10.14 -28.98 6.35
C GLY A 82 9.88 -29.80 5.09
#